data_AF-A0A7Y9U7G5-F1
#
_entry.id   AF-A0A7Y9U7G5-F1
#
_cell.length_a   1.000
_cell.length_b   1.000
_cell.length_c   1.000
_cell.angle_alpha   90.00
_cell.angle_beta   90.00
_cell.angle_gamma   90.00
#
_symmetry.space_group_name_H-M   'P 1'
#
loop_
_entity.id
_entity.type
_entity.pdbx_description
1 polymer ?
#
loop_
_entity_poly.entity_id
_entity_poly.type
_entity_poly.pdbx_seq_one_letter_code
_entity_poly.pdbx_strand_id
1 'polypeptide(L)'
;MLGGGTGPATGTFATTCTPGPENIARMLQAADAFAMNIGFLGKGNASRPEALRQQIDAGAIGLKLHEDWGTTPAAIDCCLGVAEDTDTQVAIHTDTLNESGFVEDTVAAFKGRTIHSFHTEGAGGGHAPDIMKVVGEANVLPSSTNPTRPYTINTLDEHLDMLMVCHHLDASLAEDLAFAESRIRRETIAAEDILHDLGAISMFSSDSQAMGRVGEVLIRCWQTAHKMKSQRGKLPGDTDRNDNARIKRYLAKLTINPAITHGVSHEVGSVEVGKWADLVFWRPAFFGVKPSLVLKGGFIAMAAMGDPNASIPTPQPVHYRPMFGSYGGALTRTSLSFVSQSALAGGVGAAYGLRKTLAAVKGCRTAKKADMVHNHYLPVMEIDAQTYQVRADGQLLTCEPATSLPMGQRYFLF
;
A
#
# COMPACT_ATOMS: atom_id res chain seq x y z
N MET A 1 6.23 -2.90 7.20
CA MET A 1 5.85 -3.49 5.90
C MET A 1 4.74 -4.47 6.15
N LEU A 2 3.63 -4.33 5.43
CA LEU A 2 2.47 -5.22 5.51
C LEU A 2 2.21 -5.72 4.09
N GLY A 3 2.11 -7.03 3.89
CA GLY A 3 2.03 -7.65 2.58
C GLY A 3 2.12 -9.17 2.70
N GLY A 4 2.48 -9.89 1.65
CA GLY A 4 2.66 -11.34 1.73
C GLY A 4 3.61 -11.84 0.65
N GLY A 5 4.12 -13.05 0.83
CA GLY A 5 5.02 -13.70 -0.13
C GLY A 5 5.93 -14.73 0.51
N THR A 6 6.58 -15.54 -0.32
CA THR A 6 7.48 -16.63 0.12
C THR A 6 8.83 -16.58 -0.63
N GLY A 7 9.25 -15.38 -1.05
CA GLY A 7 10.41 -15.17 -1.92
C GLY A 7 10.02 -15.17 -3.41
N PRO A 8 10.97 -15.43 -4.33
CA PRO A 8 10.76 -15.29 -5.77
C PRO A 8 9.99 -16.47 -6.40
N ALA A 9 8.82 -16.78 -5.84
CA ALA A 9 7.89 -17.76 -6.39
C ALA A 9 6.85 -17.05 -7.27
N THR A 10 6.36 -17.70 -8.34
CA THR A 10 5.38 -17.12 -9.27
C THR A 10 4.17 -16.52 -8.55
N GLY A 11 3.62 -17.21 -7.55
CA GLY A 11 2.51 -16.69 -6.76
C GLY A 11 2.84 -15.41 -5.97
N THR A 12 4.09 -15.20 -5.56
CA THR A 12 4.56 -13.97 -4.88
C THR A 12 4.92 -12.86 -5.85
N PHE A 13 5.39 -13.20 -7.07
CA PHE A 13 5.60 -12.20 -8.13
C PHE A 13 4.29 -11.52 -8.54
N ALA A 14 3.18 -12.25 -8.48
CA ALA A 14 1.86 -11.72 -8.79
C ALA A 14 1.14 -11.18 -7.56
N THR A 15 1.15 -11.90 -6.43
CA THR A 15 0.20 -11.68 -5.34
C THR A 15 0.88 -11.48 -3.99
N THR A 16 0.36 -10.56 -3.19
CA THR A 16 0.79 -10.32 -1.81
C THR A 16 0.27 -11.37 -0.83
N CYS A 17 0.45 -12.66 -1.16
CA CYS A 17 -0.06 -13.81 -0.40
C CYS A 17 1.09 -14.63 0.18
N THR A 18 1.00 -14.97 1.46
CA THR A 18 1.82 -16.00 2.13
C THR A 18 0.95 -17.24 2.34
N PRO A 19 0.88 -18.17 1.37
CA PRO A 19 -0.19 -19.17 1.34
C PRO A 19 0.05 -20.30 2.34
N GLY A 20 -0.86 -20.44 3.31
CA GLY A 20 -0.92 -21.58 4.21
C GLY A 20 -0.07 -21.47 5.50
N PRO A 21 -0.38 -22.28 6.53
CA PRO A 21 0.24 -22.16 7.86
C PRO A 21 1.76 -22.26 7.88
N GLU A 22 2.33 -23.21 7.15
CA GLU A 22 3.78 -23.46 7.16
C GLU A 22 4.57 -22.29 6.56
N ASN A 23 4.10 -21.73 5.45
CA ASN A 23 4.74 -20.56 4.85
C ASN A 23 4.66 -19.34 5.78
N ILE A 24 3.52 -19.13 6.44
CA ILE A 24 3.36 -18.05 7.42
C ILE A 24 4.33 -18.23 8.58
N ALA A 25 4.45 -19.44 9.13
CA ALA A 25 5.39 -19.74 10.21
C ALA A 25 6.85 -19.45 9.80
N ARG A 26 7.26 -19.89 8.59
CA ARG A 26 8.62 -19.64 8.06
C ARG A 26 8.89 -18.17 7.83
N MET A 27 7.91 -17.43 7.29
CA MET A 27 8.07 -16.00 7.05
C MET A 27 8.10 -15.19 8.36
N LEU A 28 7.35 -15.59 9.38
CA LEU A 28 7.44 -15.01 10.73
C LEU A 28 8.82 -15.26 11.37
N GLN A 29 9.38 -16.46 11.20
CA GLN A 29 10.76 -16.76 11.63
C GLN A 29 11.79 -15.92 10.87
N ALA A 30 11.63 -15.77 9.55
CA ALA A 30 12.51 -14.92 8.75
C ALA A 30 12.38 -13.44 9.12
N ALA A 31 11.20 -12.99 9.53
CA ALA A 31 10.97 -11.60 9.94
C ALA A 31 11.87 -11.17 11.11
N ASP A 32 12.29 -12.09 11.99
CA ASP A 32 13.23 -11.80 13.09
C ASP A 32 14.60 -11.29 12.61
N ALA A 33 14.94 -11.41 11.33
CA ALA A 33 16.21 -10.95 10.77
C ALA A 33 16.24 -9.47 10.36
N PHE A 34 15.10 -8.76 10.41
CA PHE A 34 14.99 -7.40 9.84
C PHE A 34 14.62 -6.35 10.89
N ALA A 35 15.28 -5.20 10.89
CA ALA A 35 14.95 -4.07 11.77
C ALA A 35 13.72 -3.29 11.28
N MET A 36 12.59 -3.97 11.21
CA MET A 36 11.33 -3.50 10.64
C MET A 36 10.15 -4.14 11.35
N ASN A 37 9.03 -3.41 11.41
CA ASN A 37 7.77 -4.02 11.81
C ASN A 37 7.15 -4.72 10.60
N ILE A 38 6.82 -6.00 10.72
CA ILE A 38 6.38 -6.85 9.60
C ILE A 38 5.08 -7.56 9.97
N GLY A 39 4.14 -7.63 9.03
CA GLY A 39 2.93 -8.46 9.14
C GLY A 39 2.60 -9.09 7.80
N PHE A 40 2.12 -10.33 7.82
CA PHE A 40 1.89 -11.14 6.62
C PHE A 40 0.41 -11.31 6.32
N LEU A 41 0.05 -11.18 5.03
CA LEU A 41 -1.27 -11.50 4.49
C LEU A 41 -1.27 -12.95 4.01
N GLY A 42 -2.32 -13.69 4.36
CA GLY A 42 -2.59 -15.01 3.79
C GLY A 42 -3.33 -14.91 2.46
N LYS A 43 -3.53 -16.05 1.78
CA LYS A 43 -4.36 -16.12 0.57
C LYS A 43 -5.84 -16.13 0.95
N GLY A 44 -6.60 -15.14 0.50
CA GLY A 44 -8.03 -14.97 0.79
C GLY A 44 -8.97 -15.68 -0.17
N ASN A 45 -8.48 -16.13 -1.32
CA ASN A 45 -9.31 -16.77 -2.36
C ASN A 45 -9.65 -18.22 -1.98
N ALA A 46 -10.82 -18.40 -1.36
CA ALA A 46 -11.45 -19.70 -1.11
C ALA A 46 -12.96 -19.53 -0.93
N SER A 47 -13.77 -20.51 -1.36
CA SER A 47 -15.23 -20.51 -1.14
C SER A 47 -15.66 -21.29 0.12
N ARG A 48 -14.70 -21.72 0.95
CA ARG A 48 -14.94 -22.35 2.24
C ARG A 48 -14.02 -21.74 3.30
N PRO A 49 -14.51 -21.49 4.53
CA PRO A 49 -13.80 -20.65 5.50
C PRO A 49 -12.64 -21.36 6.21
N GLU A 50 -12.60 -22.69 6.25
CA GLU A 50 -11.67 -23.44 7.10
C GLU A 50 -10.20 -23.17 6.74
N ALA A 51 -9.89 -23.16 5.43
CA ALA A 51 -8.53 -22.90 4.95
C ALA A 51 -8.08 -21.44 5.20
N LEU A 52 -9.03 -20.50 5.28
CA LEU A 52 -8.74 -19.11 5.59
C LEU A 52 -8.44 -18.94 7.09
N ARG A 53 -9.28 -19.56 7.95
CA ARG A 53 -9.09 -19.56 9.41
C ARG A 53 -7.74 -20.14 9.81
N GLN A 54 -7.33 -21.26 9.21
CA GLN A 54 -6.02 -21.87 9.45
C GLN A 54 -4.84 -20.90 9.20
N GLN A 55 -4.93 -20.04 8.18
CA GLN A 55 -3.90 -19.05 7.90
C GLN A 55 -3.89 -17.92 8.93
N ILE A 56 -5.07 -17.46 9.35
CA ILE A 56 -5.19 -16.46 10.41
C ILE A 56 -4.63 -17.01 11.73
N ASP A 57 -4.97 -18.24 12.10
CA ASP A 57 -4.49 -18.90 13.33
C ASP A 57 -2.97 -19.15 13.31
N ALA A 58 -2.39 -19.30 12.11
CA ALA A 58 -0.94 -19.40 11.93
C ALA A 58 -0.21 -18.06 12.05
N GLY A 59 -0.91 -16.93 12.08
CA GLY A 59 -0.32 -15.59 12.30
C GLY A 59 -0.51 -14.59 11.17
N ALA A 60 -1.29 -14.89 10.14
CA ALA A 60 -1.64 -13.88 9.14
C ALA A 60 -2.46 -12.75 9.78
N ILE A 61 -2.11 -11.49 9.48
CA ILE A 61 -2.81 -10.29 9.99
C ILE A 61 -4.07 -9.92 9.20
N GLY A 62 -4.30 -10.65 8.11
CA GLY A 62 -5.31 -10.35 7.11
C GLY A 62 -5.13 -11.26 5.90
N LEU A 63 -6.00 -11.06 4.92
CA LEU A 63 -6.05 -11.89 3.72
C LEU A 63 -6.02 -11.02 2.46
N LYS A 64 -5.35 -11.48 1.41
CA LYS A 64 -5.39 -10.87 0.08
C LYS A 64 -6.30 -11.69 -0.83
N LEU A 65 -7.33 -11.06 -1.38
CA LEU A 65 -8.07 -11.53 -2.54
C LEU A 65 -7.35 -11.03 -3.80
N HIS A 66 -6.97 -11.94 -4.70
CA HIS A 66 -6.30 -11.62 -5.96
C HIS A 66 -6.94 -12.34 -7.15
N GLU A 67 -7.06 -11.66 -8.28
CA GLU A 67 -7.74 -12.21 -9.47
C GLU A 67 -7.02 -13.45 -10.02
N ASP A 68 -5.68 -13.50 -9.97
CA ASP A 68 -4.84 -14.65 -10.31
C ASP A 68 -5.15 -15.92 -9.49
N TRP A 69 -5.82 -15.76 -8.34
CA TRP A 69 -6.35 -16.86 -7.53
C TRP A 69 -7.89 -16.99 -7.61
N GLY A 70 -8.55 -16.16 -8.41
CA GLY A 70 -10.00 -16.05 -8.59
C GLY A 70 -10.67 -15.14 -7.56
N THR A 71 -10.82 -13.85 -7.85
CA THR A 71 -11.54 -12.87 -6.98
C THR A 71 -13.04 -12.86 -7.30
N THR A 72 -13.69 -14.03 -7.14
CA THR A 72 -15.12 -14.19 -7.43
C THR A 72 -15.99 -13.71 -6.26
N PRO A 73 -17.28 -13.38 -6.49
CA PRO A 73 -18.22 -13.03 -5.42
C PRO A 73 -18.26 -14.03 -4.25
N ALA A 74 -18.16 -15.34 -4.53
CA ALA A 74 -18.12 -16.37 -3.50
C ALA A 74 -16.85 -16.33 -2.65
N ALA A 75 -15.70 -16.08 -3.27
CA ALA A 75 -14.43 -15.91 -2.55
C ALA A 75 -14.42 -14.62 -1.71
N ILE A 76 -14.94 -13.53 -2.28
CA ILE A 76 -15.10 -12.24 -1.58
C ILE A 76 -15.97 -12.42 -0.33
N ASP A 77 -17.15 -13.03 -0.47
CA ASP A 77 -18.09 -13.21 0.63
C ASP A 77 -17.53 -14.08 1.76
N CYS A 78 -16.89 -15.21 1.40
CA CYS A 78 -16.26 -16.12 2.33
C CYS A 78 -15.10 -15.45 3.09
N CYS A 79 -14.21 -14.75 2.38
CA CYS A 79 -13.05 -14.08 2.95
C CYS A 79 -13.47 -12.96 3.91
N LEU A 80 -14.44 -12.13 3.52
CA LEU A 80 -14.97 -11.09 4.39
C LEU A 80 -15.70 -11.67 5.60
N GLY A 81 -16.41 -12.81 5.46
CA GLY A 81 -17.01 -13.51 6.61
C GLY A 81 -15.97 -13.94 7.65
N VAL A 82 -14.85 -14.54 7.20
CA VAL A 82 -13.73 -14.90 8.09
C VAL A 82 -13.08 -13.66 8.72
N ALA A 83 -13.00 -12.56 7.98
CA ALA A 83 -12.45 -11.31 8.51
C ALA A 83 -13.33 -10.71 9.63
N GLU A 84 -14.66 -10.73 9.48
CA GLU A 84 -15.59 -10.34 10.55
C GLU A 84 -15.38 -11.18 11.82
N ASP A 85 -15.22 -12.50 11.69
CA ASP A 85 -15.01 -13.42 12.81
C ASP A 85 -13.67 -13.20 13.54
N THR A 86 -12.64 -12.70 12.84
CA THR A 86 -11.25 -12.71 13.31
C THR A 86 -10.65 -11.32 13.55
N ASP A 87 -11.43 -10.26 13.31
CA ASP A 87 -11.00 -8.86 13.36
C ASP A 87 -9.72 -8.57 12.53
N THR A 88 -9.68 -9.12 11.32
CA THR A 88 -8.56 -8.94 10.39
C THR A 88 -8.95 -8.13 9.14
N GLN A 89 -7.97 -7.57 8.42
CA GLN A 89 -8.26 -6.82 7.20
C GLN A 89 -8.28 -7.73 5.97
N VAL A 90 -9.11 -7.38 4.99
CA VAL A 90 -9.08 -7.97 3.64
C VAL A 90 -8.56 -6.93 2.66
N ALA A 91 -7.45 -7.23 2.02
CA ALA A 91 -6.97 -6.50 0.85
C ALA A 91 -7.52 -7.15 -0.42
N ILE A 92 -7.93 -6.36 -1.40
CA ILE A 92 -8.50 -6.88 -2.65
C ILE A 92 -7.84 -6.27 -3.88
N HIS A 93 -7.57 -7.16 -4.83
CA HIS A 93 -7.34 -6.91 -6.24
C HIS A 93 -8.48 -7.62 -6.97
N THR A 94 -9.36 -6.84 -7.60
CA THR A 94 -10.64 -7.35 -8.14
C THR A 94 -10.45 -7.98 -9.52
N ASP A 95 -11.51 -8.58 -10.04
CA ASP A 95 -11.56 -9.27 -11.33
C ASP A 95 -11.44 -8.27 -12.50
N THR A 96 -10.24 -8.10 -13.07
CA THR A 96 -10.00 -7.17 -14.18
C THR A 96 -10.81 -7.56 -15.41
N LEU A 97 -10.94 -8.86 -15.63
CA LEU A 97 -11.60 -9.45 -16.79
C LEU A 97 -13.12 -9.29 -16.76
N ASN A 98 -13.69 -8.91 -15.61
CA ASN A 98 -15.11 -8.96 -15.35
C ASN A 98 -15.70 -10.36 -15.61
N GLU A 99 -14.91 -11.41 -15.37
CA GLU A 99 -15.30 -12.80 -15.65
C GLU A 99 -16.52 -13.22 -14.81
N SER A 100 -16.52 -12.83 -13.54
CA SER A 100 -17.51 -13.23 -12.55
C SER A 100 -18.56 -12.15 -12.24
N GLY A 101 -18.50 -11.02 -12.96
CA GLY A 101 -19.35 -9.84 -12.79
C GLY A 101 -18.58 -8.54 -13.01
N PHE A 102 -19.30 -7.42 -13.09
CA PHE A 102 -18.71 -6.09 -13.15
C PHE A 102 -18.42 -5.54 -11.74
N VAL A 103 -17.91 -4.30 -11.64
CA VAL A 103 -17.54 -3.69 -10.36
C VAL A 103 -18.71 -3.64 -9.37
N GLU A 104 -19.94 -3.44 -9.85
CA GLU A 104 -21.17 -3.46 -9.05
C GLU A 104 -21.45 -4.81 -8.40
N ASP A 105 -21.12 -5.93 -9.06
CA ASP A 105 -21.30 -7.28 -8.53
C ASP A 105 -20.30 -7.54 -7.40
N THR A 106 -19.05 -7.11 -7.59
CA THR A 106 -18.01 -7.14 -6.55
C THR A 106 -18.38 -6.25 -5.35
N VAL A 107 -18.89 -5.04 -5.59
CA VAL A 107 -19.38 -4.13 -4.53
C VAL A 107 -20.56 -4.77 -3.79
N ALA A 108 -21.51 -5.39 -4.50
CA ALA A 108 -22.60 -6.12 -3.89
C ALA A 108 -22.10 -7.29 -3.02
N ALA A 109 -21.08 -8.02 -3.47
CA ALA A 109 -20.44 -9.09 -2.70
C ALA A 109 -19.75 -8.59 -1.41
N PHE A 110 -19.34 -7.33 -1.34
CA PHE A 110 -18.83 -6.74 -0.09
C PHE A 110 -19.90 -6.71 1.00
N LYS A 111 -21.19 -6.55 0.64
CA LYS A 111 -22.32 -6.44 1.59
C LYS A 111 -22.09 -5.37 2.67
N GLY A 112 -21.46 -4.25 2.30
CA GLY A 112 -21.12 -3.15 3.22
C GLY A 112 -20.01 -3.45 4.24
N ARG A 113 -19.37 -4.62 4.18
CA ARG A 113 -18.26 -4.99 5.08
C ARG A 113 -16.97 -4.26 4.70
N THR A 114 -16.13 -3.98 5.70
CA THR A 114 -14.90 -3.21 5.49
C THR A 114 -13.92 -3.96 4.60
N ILE A 115 -13.34 -3.26 3.61
CA ILE A 115 -12.35 -3.84 2.71
C ILE A 115 -11.34 -2.79 2.25
N HIS A 116 -10.08 -3.20 2.13
CA HIS A 116 -9.01 -2.38 1.57
C HIS A 116 -8.86 -2.67 0.07
N SER A 117 -9.30 -1.73 -0.78
CA SER A 117 -9.04 -1.78 -2.23
C SER A 117 -7.58 -1.37 -2.51
N PHE A 118 -6.78 -2.31 -3.02
CA PHE A 118 -5.44 -2.01 -3.52
C PHE A 118 -5.52 -1.32 -4.89
N HIS A 119 -4.48 -0.54 -5.23
CA HIS A 119 -4.29 0.14 -6.52
C HIS A 119 -5.61 0.55 -7.18
N THR A 120 -6.42 1.31 -6.43
CA THR A 120 -7.85 1.54 -6.71
C THR A 120 -8.09 2.23 -8.05
N GLU A 121 -7.08 2.87 -8.64
CA GLU A 121 -7.18 3.44 -9.98
C GLU A 121 -7.29 2.37 -11.09
N GLY A 122 -6.68 1.20 -10.88
CA GLY A 122 -6.87 0.02 -11.71
C GLY A 122 -5.72 -0.34 -12.66
N ALA A 123 -4.69 0.49 -12.86
CA ALA A 123 -3.52 0.10 -13.66
C ALA A 123 -2.80 -1.10 -13.03
N GLY A 124 -2.66 -1.10 -11.69
CA GLY A 124 -2.17 -2.23 -10.91
C GLY A 124 -3.10 -3.44 -10.93
N GLY A 125 -4.35 -3.28 -11.38
CA GLY A 125 -5.35 -4.34 -11.58
C GLY A 125 -6.68 -4.06 -10.89
N GLY A 126 -7.74 -4.62 -11.45
CA GLY A 126 -9.11 -4.45 -11.03
C GLY A 126 -10.06 -4.22 -12.21
N HIS A 127 -11.37 -4.31 -11.97
CA HIS A 127 -12.44 -4.22 -12.98
C HIS A 127 -12.15 -3.13 -14.02
N ALA A 128 -11.97 -3.54 -15.27
CA ALA A 128 -11.72 -2.61 -16.36
C ALA A 128 -13.05 -2.10 -16.95
N PRO A 129 -13.23 -0.78 -17.16
CA PRO A 129 -12.29 0.31 -16.87
C PRO A 129 -12.53 1.01 -15.50
N ASP A 130 -13.49 0.55 -14.69
CA ASP A 130 -14.19 1.39 -13.72
C ASP A 130 -14.06 0.97 -12.25
N ILE A 131 -13.07 0.14 -11.90
CA ILE A 131 -12.75 -0.21 -10.50
C ILE A 131 -12.66 1.01 -9.57
N MET A 132 -12.20 2.16 -10.07
CA MET A 132 -12.05 3.38 -9.27
C MET A 132 -13.38 3.92 -8.73
N LYS A 133 -14.54 3.45 -9.22
CA LYS A 133 -15.85 3.76 -8.62
C LYS A 133 -15.91 3.42 -7.12
N VAL A 134 -15.16 2.40 -6.66
CA VAL A 134 -15.14 1.99 -5.24
C VAL A 134 -14.60 3.07 -4.28
N VAL A 135 -13.98 4.14 -4.80
CA VAL A 135 -13.59 5.32 -4.00
C VAL A 135 -14.80 5.98 -3.31
N GLY A 136 -15.99 5.87 -3.92
CA GLY A 136 -17.26 6.38 -3.42
C GLY A 136 -17.96 5.48 -2.39
N GLU A 137 -17.40 4.30 -2.08
CA GLU A 137 -18.01 3.35 -1.15
C GLU A 137 -17.57 3.57 0.30
N ALA A 138 -18.52 3.72 1.23
CA ALA A 138 -18.23 4.12 2.62
C ALA A 138 -17.43 3.05 3.41
N ASN A 139 -17.57 1.78 3.02
CA ASN A 139 -16.88 0.63 3.60
C ASN A 139 -15.53 0.32 2.93
N VAL A 140 -15.15 1.04 1.88
CA VAL A 140 -13.89 0.83 1.16
C VAL A 140 -12.82 1.78 1.69
N LEU A 141 -11.63 1.23 1.92
CA LEU A 141 -10.42 1.94 2.33
C LEU A 141 -9.45 1.95 1.14
N PRO A 142 -9.52 2.96 0.24
CA PRO A 142 -8.80 2.92 -1.03
C PRO A 142 -7.32 3.32 -0.90
N SER A 143 -6.44 2.58 -1.58
CA SER A 143 -5.03 2.91 -1.73
C SER A 143 -4.58 2.94 -3.19
N SER A 144 -3.49 3.67 -3.43
CA SER A 144 -2.77 3.63 -4.69
C SER A 144 -1.44 2.93 -4.53
N THR A 145 -0.98 2.29 -5.60
CA THR A 145 0.42 1.89 -5.77
C THR A 145 1.18 3.01 -6.46
N ASN A 146 2.50 2.97 -6.44
CA ASN A 146 3.30 4.16 -6.71
C ASN A 146 3.77 4.40 -8.15
N PRO A 147 3.74 3.46 -9.12
CA PRO A 147 4.23 3.78 -10.47
C PRO A 147 3.37 4.80 -11.21
N THR A 148 2.05 4.80 -11.02
CA THR A 148 1.17 5.79 -11.66
C THR A 148 1.35 7.19 -11.08
N ARG A 149 2.16 7.36 -10.02
CA ARG A 149 2.15 8.54 -9.15
C ARG A 149 3.36 9.45 -9.35
N PRO A 150 3.15 10.77 -9.57
CA PRO A 150 1.97 11.32 -10.24
C PRO A 150 1.94 10.94 -11.73
N TYR A 151 0.87 11.33 -12.42
CA TYR A 151 0.81 11.25 -13.87
C TYR A 151 1.86 12.16 -14.52
N THR A 152 2.78 11.55 -15.29
CA THR A 152 3.87 12.19 -16.04
C THR A 152 3.84 11.79 -17.52
N ILE A 153 4.66 12.46 -18.33
CA ILE A 153 4.72 12.21 -19.77
C ILE A 153 5.17 10.79 -20.14
N ASN A 154 5.91 10.10 -19.26
CA ASN A 154 6.39 8.74 -19.51
C ASN A 154 5.50 7.67 -18.87
N THR A 155 4.47 8.06 -18.11
CA THR A 155 3.70 7.12 -17.28
C THR A 155 3.01 6.05 -18.13
N LEU A 156 2.39 6.42 -19.24
CA LEU A 156 1.63 5.45 -20.07
C LEU A 156 2.55 4.42 -20.72
N ASP A 157 3.60 4.89 -21.40
CA ASP A 157 4.55 4.02 -22.12
C ASP A 157 5.24 3.05 -21.15
N GLU A 158 5.65 3.53 -19.97
CA GLU A 158 6.27 2.69 -18.94
C GLU A 158 5.32 1.61 -18.42
N HIS A 159 4.03 1.94 -18.23
CA HIS A 159 3.07 0.99 -17.65
C HIS A 159 2.61 -0.05 -18.66
N LEU A 160 2.49 0.33 -19.93
CA LEU A 160 2.14 -0.62 -20.99
C LEU A 160 3.20 -1.72 -21.05
N ASP A 161 4.48 -1.35 -21.14
CA ASP A 161 5.58 -2.31 -21.21
C ASP A 161 5.70 -3.16 -19.92
N MET A 162 5.54 -2.51 -18.75
CA MET A 162 5.53 -3.21 -17.46
C MET A 162 4.41 -4.24 -17.36
N LEU A 163 3.19 -3.91 -17.80
CA LEU A 163 2.05 -4.82 -17.78
C LEU A 163 2.29 -6.01 -18.71
N MET A 164 2.79 -5.75 -19.92
CA MET A 164 3.11 -6.79 -20.91
C MET A 164 4.11 -7.80 -20.34
N VAL A 165 5.15 -7.32 -19.65
CA VAL A 165 6.15 -8.17 -18.99
C VAL A 165 5.56 -8.93 -17.80
N CYS A 166 4.81 -8.26 -16.91
CA CYS A 166 4.29 -8.90 -15.70
C CYS A 166 3.26 -10.01 -16.00
N HIS A 167 2.46 -9.83 -17.06
CA HIS A 167 1.41 -10.78 -17.45
C HIS A 167 1.83 -11.73 -18.58
N HIS A 168 3.09 -11.68 -19.03
CA HIS A 168 3.61 -12.51 -20.13
C HIS A 168 2.78 -12.39 -21.42
N LEU A 169 2.34 -11.17 -21.73
CA LEU A 169 1.52 -10.86 -22.89
C LEU A 169 2.38 -10.72 -24.15
N ASP A 170 1.80 -10.99 -25.31
CA ASP A 170 2.45 -10.88 -26.62
C ASP A 170 1.87 -9.70 -27.40
N ALA A 171 2.71 -8.71 -27.71
CA ALA A 171 2.31 -7.53 -28.47
C ALA A 171 1.87 -7.84 -29.92
N SER A 172 2.09 -9.06 -30.41
CA SER A 172 1.60 -9.52 -31.71
C SER A 172 0.17 -10.07 -31.67
N LEU A 173 -0.38 -10.32 -30.48
CA LEU A 173 -1.76 -10.76 -30.28
C LEU A 173 -2.67 -9.56 -30.00
N ALA A 174 -3.73 -9.42 -30.79
CA ALA A 174 -4.64 -8.28 -30.69
C ALA A 174 -5.41 -8.26 -29.36
N GLU A 175 -5.72 -9.43 -28.84
CA GLU A 175 -6.44 -9.63 -27.57
C GLU A 175 -5.59 -9.19 -26.37
N ASP A 176 -4.28 -9.48 -26.41
CA ASP A 176 -3.33 -9.09 -25.36
C ASP A 176 -3.12 -7.57 -25.34
N LEU A 177 -3.02 -6.94 -26.51
CA LEU A 177 -2.98 -5.48 -26.64
C LEU A 177 -4.29 -4.85 -26.14
N ALA A 178 -5.44 -5.40 -26.53
CA ALA A 178 -6.74 -4.89 -26.08
C ALA A 178 -6.90 -5.00 -24.55
N PHE A 179 -6.44 -6.10 -23.95
CA PHE A 179 -6.39 -6.24 -22.49
C PHE A 179 -5.48 -5.17 -21.86
N ALA A 180 -4.29 -4.97 -22.41
CA ALA A 180 -3.35 -4.00 -21.88
C ALA A 180 -3.86 -2.55 -21.97
N GLU A 181 -4.42 -2.17 -23.12
CA GLU A 181 -5.05 -0.86 -23.34
C GLU A 181 -6.28 -0.63 -22.45
N SER A 182 -7.05 -1.69 -22.18
CA SER A 182 -8.20 -1.60 -21.26
C SER A 182 -7.77 -1.30 -19.82
N ARG A 183 -6.54 -1.68 -19.43
CA ARG A 183 -6.00 -1.56 -18.06
C ARG A 183 -5.18 -0.29 -17.84
N ILE A 184 -4.37 0.11 -18.82
CA ILE A 184 -3.51 1.30 -18.73
C ILE A 184 -4.21 2.50 -19.38
N ARG A 185 -4.97 3.25 -18.58
CA ARG A 185 -5.82 4.33 -19.08
C ARG A 185 -5.34 5.69 -18.59
N ARG A 186 -5.21 6.64 -19.51
CA ARG A 186 -4.77 8.01 -19.20
C ARG A 186 -5.74 8.72 -18.27
N GLU A 187 -7.02 8.53 -18.53
CA GLU A 187 -8.13 9.24 -17.89
C GLU A 187 -8.19 8.90 -16.40
N THR A 188 -8.09 7.61 -16.07
CA THR A 188 -8.11 7.15 -14.68
C THR A 188 -6.82 7.50 -13.95
N ILE A 189 -5.65 7.36 -14.58
CA ILE A 189 -4.36 7.79 -14.00
C ILE A 189 -4.35 9.30 -13.67
N ALA A 190 -4.90 10.13 -14.56
CA ALA A 190 -5.03 11.58 -14.34
C ALA A 190 -6.04 11.93 -13.24
N ALA A 191 -7.18 11.22 -13.19
CA ALA A 191 -8.17 11.39 -12.13
C ALA A 191 -7.66 10.98 -10.75
N GLU A 192 -6.83 9.93 -10.68
CA GLU A 192 -6.23 9.42 -9.44
C GLU A 192 -5.40 10.51 -8.73
N ASP A 193 -4.67 11.36 -9.48
CA ASP A 193 -3.93 12.49 -8.91
C ASP A 193 -4.86 13.46 -8.18
N ILE A 194 -5.99 13.79 -8.79
CA ILE A 194 -6.98 14.73 -8.25
C ILE A 194 -7.71 14.12 -7.06
N LEU A 195 -8.09 12.84 -7.14
CA LEU A 195 -8.74 12.13 -6.04
C LEU A 195 -7.84 12.01 -4.81
N HIS A 196 -6.51 11.90 -4.99
CA HIS A 196 -5.58 12.04 -3.88
C HIS A 196 -5.63 13.42 -3.25
N ASP A 197 -5.63 14.47 -4.08
CA ASP A 197 -5.60 15.86 -3.60
C ASP A 197 -6.91 16.27 -2.92
N LEU A 198 -8.04 15.74 -3.38
CA LEU A 198 -9.36 15.91 -2.76
C LEU A 198 -9.51 15.08 -1.47
N GLY A 199 -8.65 14.09 -1.24
CA GLY A 199 -8.73 13.19 -0.10
C GLY A 199 -9.78 12.10 -0.27
N ALA A 200 -10.06 11.68 -1.50
CA ALA A 200 -10.91 10.53 -1.80
C ALA A 200 -10.12 9.21 -1.78
N ILE A 201 -8.87 9.21 -2.23
CA ILE A 201 -7.95 8.07 -2.04
C ILE A 201 -7.17 8.28 -0.75
N SER A 202 -7.07 7.24 0.09
CA SER A 202 -6.71 7.40 1.50
C SER A 202 -5.29 7.01 1.84
N MET A 203 -4.62 6.24 0.99
CA MET A 203 -3.32 5.63 1.28
C MET A 203 -2.42 5.57 0.04
N PHE A 204 -1.11 5.60 0.28
CA PHE A 204 -0.08 5.24 -0.70
C PHE A 204 0.56 3.91 -0.28
N SER A 205 0.91 3.10 -1.27
CA SER A 205 1.62 1.84 -1.12
C SER A 205 2.64 1.68 -2.26
N SER A 206 3.47 0.63 -2.21
CA SER A 206 4.46 0.39 -3.27
C SER A 206 3.93 -0.48 -4.39
N ASP A 207 3.48 -1.70 -4.06
CA ASP A 207 3.49 -2.91 -4.91
C ASP A 207 4.88 -3.46 -5.23
N SER A 208 5.68 -3.71 -4.19
CA SER A 208 7.12 -3.89 -4.33
C SER A 208 7.50 -5.03 -5.28
N GLN A 209 8.09 -4.69 -6.42
CA GLN A 209 8.51 -5.60 -7.50
C GLN A 209 7.37 -6.36 -8.22
N ALA A 210 6.12 -5.94 -7.99
CA ALA A 210 4.93 -6.48 -8.65
C ALA A 210 4.10 -5.30 -9.18
N MET A 211 4.64 -4.59 -10.17
CA MET A 211 4.13 -3.27 -10.62
C MET A 211 4.30 -2.15 -9.58
N GLY A 212 5.47 -2.07 -8.94
CA GLY A 212 5.69 -1.08 -7.90
C GLY A 212 7.10 -1.01 -7.32
N ARG A 213 7.41 0.13 -6.69
CA ARG A 213 8.78 0.48 -6.25
C ARG A 213 8.87 0.68 -4.74
N VAL A 214 9.46 -0.27 -4.02
CA VAL A 214 9.49 -0.24 -2.54
C VAL A 214 10.12 1.03 -1.95
N GLY A 215 11.14 1.59 -2.60
CA GLY A 215 11.88 2.76 -2.12
C GLY A 215 11.22 4.11 -2.40
N GLU A 216 10.10 4.14 -3.14
CA GLU A 216 9.58 5.39 -3.71
C GLU A 216 8.22 5.83 -3.16
N VAL A 217 7.61 5.08 -2.23
CA VAL A 217 6.29 5.40 -1.67
C VAL A 217 6.23 6.84 -1.12
N LEU A 218 7.25 7.26 -0.35
CA LEU A 218 7.34 8.61 0.19
C LEU A 218 7.51 9.66 -0.92
N ILE A 219 8.48 9.45 -1.82
CA ILE A 219 8.82 10.41 -2.87
C ILE A 219 7.61 10.66 -3.78
N ARG A 220 6.96 9.59 -4.21
CA ARG A 220 5.83 9.63 -5.14
C ARG A 220 4.63 10.36 -4.54
N CYS A 221 4.36 10.14 -3.24
CA CYS A 221 3.35 10.90 -2.49
C CYS A 221 3.64 12.41 -2.49
N TRP A 222 4.88 12.82 -2.22
CA TRP A 222 5.26 14.25 -2.22
C TRP A 222 5.32 14.86 -3.62
N GLN A 223 5.71 14.09 -4.64
CA GLN A 223 5.65 14.50 -6.04
C GLN A 223 4.20 14.73 -6.49
N THR A 224 3.25 13.87 -6.10
CA THR A 224 1.82 14.08 -6.35
C THR A 224 1.31 15.34 -5.64
N ALA A 225 1.62 15.52 -4.36
CA ALA A 225 1.25 16.74 -3.63
C ALA A 225 1.80 18.01 -4.30
N HIS A 226 3.06 17.97 -4.77
CA HIS A 226 3.68 19.05 -5.50
C HIS A 226 2.98 19.34 -6.83
N LYS A 227 2.77 18.32 -7.67
CA LYS A 227 2.08 18.48 -8.96
C LYS A 227 0.70 19.09 -8.77
N MET A 228 -0.06 18.58 -7.79
CA MET A 228 -1.41 19.06 -7.51
C MET A 228 -1.42 20.49 -6.98
N LYS A 229 -0.43 20.90 -6.18
CA LYS A 229 -0.26 22.32 -5.85
C LYS A 229 -0.02 23.17 -7.10
N SER A 230 0.89 22.74 -7.96
CA SER A 230 1.26 23.51 -9.16
C SER A 230 0.10 23.69 -10.13
N GLN A 231 -0.77 22.69 -10.26
CA GLN A 231 -1.90 22.72 -11.22
C GLN A 231 -3.23 23.19 -10.60
N ARG A 232 -3.48 22.94 -9.31
CA ARG A 232 -4.77 23.24 -8.65
C ARG A 232 -4.69 24.35 -7.61
N GLY A 233 -3.50 24.87 -7.30
CA GLY A 233 -3.31 25.89 -6.28
C GLY A 233 -3.47 25.34 -4.86
N LYS A 234 -3.93 26.19 -3.94
CA LYS A 234 -4.05 25.89 -2.50
C LYS A 234 -5.28 25.03 -2.19
N LEU A 235 -5.20 24.19 -1.16
CA LEU A 235 -6.38 23.54 -0.60
C LEU A 235 -7.08 24.43 0.44
N PRO A 236 -8.36 24.18 0.74
CA PRO A 236 -9.00 24.75 1.92
C PRO A 236 -8.17 24.49 3.18
N GLY A 237 -7.86 25.55 3.93
CA GLY A 237 -7.01 25.51 5.13
C GLY A 237 -5.52 25.81 4.89
N ASP A 238 -5.06 25.84 3.65
CA ASP A 238 -3.74 26.39 3.30
C ASP A 238 -3.79 27.94 3.30
N THR A 239 -2.62 28.58 3.40
CA THR A 239 -2.49 30.05 3.42
C THR A 239 -1.44 30.51 2.41
N ASP A 240 -1.27 31.83 2.22
CA ASP A 240 -0.14 32.36 1.43
C ASP A 240 1.25 31.96 1.97
N ARG A 241 1.34 31.56 3.24
CA ARG A 241 2.61 31.28 3.91
C ARG A 241 2.97 29.79 3.97
N ASN A 242 2.00 28.88 3.77
CA ASN A 242 2.23 27.45 3.93
C ASN A 242 1.15 26.58 3.26
N ASP A 243 1.50 25.32 3.07
CA ASP A 243 0.65 24.25 2.52
C ASP A 243 0.30 23.19 3.58
N ASN A 244 0.12 23.60 4.84
CA ASN A 244 0.01 22.67 5.96
C ASN A 244 -1.19 21.72 5.87
N ALA A 245 -2.32 22.16 5.30
CA ALA A 245 -3.49 21.30 5.14
C ALA A 245 -3.19 20.20 4.11
N ARG A 246 -2.58 20.55 2.98
CA ARG A 246 -2.10 19.58 1.99
C ARG A 246 -1.03 18.64 2.58
N ILE A 247 -0.04 19.18 3.29
CA ILE A 247 1.04 18.37 3.89
C ILE A 247 0.47 17.33 4.86
N LYS A 248 -0.45 17.72 5.75
CA LYS A 248 -1.10 16.80 6.70
C LYS A 248 -1.93 15.75 5.96
N ARG A 249 -2.69 16.14 4.93
CA ARG A 249 -3.48 15.22 4.09
C ARG A 249 -2.61 14.14 3.47
N TYR A 250 -1.48 14.50 2.85
CA TYR A 250 -0.61 13.54 2.18
C TYR A 250 0.25 12.72 3.16
N LEU A 251 0.70 13.32 4.27
CA LEU A 251 1.43 12.58 5.31
C LEU A 251 0.57 11.46 5.91
N ALA A 252 -0.72 11.71 6.13
CA ALA A 252 -1.64 10.71 6.66
C ALA A 252 -1.74 9.47 5.76
N LYS A 253 -1.64 9.63 4.43
CA LYS A 253 -1.67 8.53 3.46
C LYS A 253 -0.47 7.58 3.57
N LEU A 254 0.65 8.06 4.11
CA LEU A 254 1.90 7.31 4.27
C LEU A 254 2.07 6.68 5.66
N THR A 255 1.29 7.15 6.64
CA THR A 255 1.57 6.91 8.06
C THR A 255 0.34 6.35 8.77
N ILE A 256 -0.59 7.22 9.19
CA ILE A 256 -1.68 6.81 10.07
C ILE A 256 -2.79 6.04 9.33
N ASN A 257 -3.10 6.37 8.08
CA ASN A 257 -4.19 5.71 7.35
C ASN A 257 -3.87 4.23 7.05
N PRO A 258 -2.67 3.86 6.55
CA PRO A 258 -2.28 2.45 6.45
C PRO A 258 -2.34 1.72 7.80
N ALA A 259 -1.97 2.41 8.89
CA ALA A 259 -1.99 1.82 10.22
C ALA A 259 -3.42 1.58 10.74
N ILE A 260 -4.36 2.50 10.50
CA ILE A 260 -5.78 2.33 10.82
C ILE A 260 -6.36 1.17 10.02
N THR A 261 -6.16 1.19 8.70
CA THR A 261 -6.67 0.16 7.78
C THR A 261 -6.27 -1.25 8.18
N HIS A 262 -5.04 -1.44 8.65
CA HIS A 262 -4.54 -2.76 9.03
C HIS A 262 -4.55 -3.02 10.55
N GLY A 263 -5.27 -2.21 11.33
CA GLY A 263 -5.48 -2.46 12.76
C GLY A 263 -4.21 -2.37 13.62
N VAL A 264 -3.22 -1.60 13.19
CA VAL A 264 -1.93 -1.40 13.88
C VAL A 264 -1.72 0.04 14.36
N SER A 265 -2.73 0.91 14.22
CA SER A 265 -2.66 2.33 14.61
C SER A 265 -2.46 2.58 16.11
N HIS A 266 -2.71 1.57 16.95
CA HIS A 266 -2.43 1.61 18.38
C HIS A 266 -0.93 1.46 18.69
N GLU A 267 -0.16 0.84 17.80
CA GLU A 267 1.30 0.68 17.94
C GLU A 267 2.06 1.73 17.13
N VAL A 268 1.64 2.03 15.90
CA VAL A 268 2.44 2.82 14.94
C VAL A 268 1.58 3.81 14.13
N GLY A 269 2.23 4.55 13.23
CA GLY A 269 1.58 5.37 12.22
C GLY A 269 1.54 6.87 12.53
N SER A 270 2.03 7.31 13.69
CA SER A 270 2.09 8.74 14.04
C SER A 270 3.03 8.98 15.22
N VAL A 271 3.42 10.25 15.40
CA VAL A 271 4.20 10.71 16.55
C VAL A 271 3.23 11.09 17.67
N GLU A 272 2.81 10.10 18.45
CA GLU A 272 1.87 10.24 19.57
C GLU A 272 2.41 9.49 20.79
N VAL A 273 2.13 10.02 21.99
CA VAL A 273 2.56 9.39 23.24
C VAL A 273 1.96 7.99 23.37
N GLY A 274 2.78 7.02 23.76
CA GLY A 274 2.37 5.62 23.92
C GLY A 274 2.58 4.75 22.69
N LYS A 275 2.81 5.33 21.50
CA LYS A 275 3.15 4.56 20.29
C LYS A 275 4.61 4.17 20.23
N TRP A 276 4.91 3.14 19.44
CA TRP A 276 6.24 2.64 19.17
C TRP A 276 7.12 3.75 18.56
N ALA A 277 8.32 3.95 19.09
CA ALA A 277 9.21 5.06 18.71
C ALA A 277 9.93 4.82 17.38
N ASP A 278 9.15 4.72 16.30
CA ASP A 278 9.62 4.64 14.91
C ASP A 278 9.60 6.03 14.29
N LEU A 279 10.78 6.64 14.22
CA LEU A 279 10.96 8.02 13.82
C LEU A 279 11.98 8.12 12.70
N VAL A 280 11.74 9.04 11.76
CA VAL A 280 12.66 9.31 10.65
C VAL A 280 13.07 10.77 10.69
N PHE A 281 14.37 11.02 10.64
CA PHE A 281 14.94 12.36 10.71
C PHE A 281 15.36 12.80 9.33
N TRP A 282 14.95 14.01 8.97
CA TRP A 282 15.18 14.57 7.65
C TRP A 282 15.91 15.90 7.78
N ARG A 283 16.92 16.12 6.94
CA ARG A 283 17.33 17.48 6.59
C ARG A 283 16.27 18.04 5.64
N PRO A 284 15.80 19.29 5.82
CA PRO A 284 14.76 19.86 4.95
C PRO A 284 15.05 19.73 3.45
N ALA A 285 16.31 19.93 3.05
CA ALA A 285 16.75 19.79 1.64
C ALA A 285 16.63 18.37 1.07
N PHE A 286 16.48 17.34 1.89
CA PHE A 286 16.35 15.93 1.49
C PHE A 286 15.03 15.30 1.93
N PHE A 287 14.10 16.10 2.47
CA PHE A 287 12.82 15.61 2.96
C PHE A 287 12.09 14.80 1.89
N GLY A 288 11.57 13.64 2.28
CA GLY A 288 10.87 12.71 1.39
C GLY A 288 11.79 11.85 0.52
N VAL A 289 13.05 12.23 0.32
CA VAL A 289 13.99 11.58 -0.63
C VAL A 289 15.00 10.68 0.05
N LYS A 290 15.86 11.26 0.89
CA LYS A 290 16.98 10.56 1.56
C LYS A 290 17.06 11.00 3.03
N PRO A 291 16.55 10.20 3.99
CA PRO A 291 16.59 10.57 5.41
C PRO A 291 18.02 10.60 5.95
N SER A 292 18.25 11.33 7.03
CA SER A 292 19.54 11.34 7.74
C SER A 292 19.74 10.07 8.57
N LEU A 293 18.70 9.68 9.33
CA LEU A 293 18.66 8.42 10.07
C LEU A 293 17.23 7.95 10.32
N VAL A 294 17.10 6.66 10.61
CA VAL A 294 15.84 5.95 10.92
C VAL A 294 15.98 5.29 12.29
N LEU A 295 15.09 5.65 13.22
CA LEU A 295 14.91 5.00 14.50
C LEU A 295 13.88 3.88 14.38
N LYS A 296 14.16 2.75 15.03
CA LYS A 296 13.22 1.68 15.31
C LYS A 296 13.14 1.47 16.81
N GLY A 297 11.93 1.55 17.37
CA GLY A 297 11.72 1.36 18.82
C GLY A 297 12.67 2.19 19.69
N GLY A 298 12.98 3.43 19.27
CA GLY A 298 13.86 4.34 20.00
C GLY A 298 15.36 4.16 19.75
N PHE A 299 15.80 3.25 18.87
CA PHE A 299 17.23 3.02 18.59
C PHE A 299 17.55 3.13 17.10
N ILE A 300 18.74 3.62 16.74
CA ILE A 300 19.10 3.87 15.34
C ILE A 300 19.31 2.53 14.62
N ALA A 301 18.44 2.25 13.64
CA ALA A 301 18.51 1.06 12.80
C ALA A 301 19.28 1.30 11.51
N MET A 302 19.22 2.50 10.94
CA MET A 302 19.92 2.86 9.71
C MET A 302 20.25 4.36 9.68
N ALA A 303 21.40 4.73 9.13
CA ALA A 303 21.81 6.12 8.97
C ALA A 303 22.69 6.33 7.73
N ALA A 304 22.70 7.56 7.21
CA ALA A 304 23.70 7.99 6.24
C ALA A 304 25.03 8.19 6.96
N MET A 305 26.04 7.39 6.61
CA MET A 305 27.31 7.33 7.35
C MET A 305 28.50 7.29 6.39
N GLY A 306 29.52 8.10 6.71
CA GLY A 306 30.77 8.23 5.98
C GLY A 306 31.72 7.03 6.10
N ASP A 307 33.00 7.26 5.80
CA ASP A 307 34.07 6.28 5.96
C ASP A 307 34.24 5.87 7.45
N PRO A 308 34.07 4.58 7.81
CA PRO A 308 34.27 4.11 9.18
C PRO A 308 35.70 4.27 9.72
N ASN A 309 36.71 4.43 8.86
CA ASN A 309 38.10 4.65 9.26
C ASN A 309 38.49 6.14 9.38
N ALA A 310 37.61 7.06 8.98
CA ALA A 310 37.88 8.48 9.06
C ALA A 310 37.85 9.00 10.51
N SER A 311 38.43 10.18 10.73
CA SER A 311 38.50 10.81 12.06
C SER A 311 37.15 11.30 12.60
N ILE A 312 36.14 11.45 11.74
CA ILE A 312 34.78 11.91 12.02
C ILE A 312 33.79 11.22 11.06
N PRO A 313 32.47 11.20 11.31
CA PRO A 313 31.51 10.36 10.56
C PRO A 313 31.03 10.93 9.21
N THR A 314 31.44 12.14 8.84
CA THR A 314 30.98 12.88 7.64
C THR A 314 31.84 12.79 6.38
N PRO A 315 33.13 12.41 6.41
CA PRO A 315 33.95 12.22 5.22
C PRO A 315 33.38 11.14 4.30
N GLN A 316 33.57 11.34 2.99
CA GLN A 316 33.07 10.45 1.96
C GLN A 316 33.77 9.08 1.97
N PRO A 317 33.12 8.01 1.49
CA PRO A 317 31.78 7.98 0.90
C PRO A 317 30.67 7.87 1.95
N VAL A 318 29.70 8.79 1.89
CA VAL A 318 28.48 8.76 2.71
C VAL A 318 27.40 7.98 1.98
N HIS A 319 26.99 6.85 2.56
CA HIS A 319 25.85 6.06 2.09
C HIS A 319 25.08 5.46 3.26
N TYR A 320 23.91 4.87 3.00
CA TYR A 320 23.15 4.21 4.04
C TYR A 320 23.88 2.97 4.53
N ARG A 321 23.98 2.86 5.86
CA ARG A 321 24.56 1.70 6.54
C ARG A 321 23.60 1.26 7.64
N PRO A 322 23.39 -0.05 7.84
CA PRO A 322 22.71 -0.53 9.04
C PRO A 322 23.51 -0.12 10.28
N MET A 323 22.79 0.31 11.31
CA MET A 323 23.34 0.75 12.60
C MET A 323 23.05 -0.31 13.66
N PHE A 324 23.48 -0.08 14.91
CA PHE A 324 23.38 -1.08 15.98
C PHE A 324 21.96 -1.61 16.25
N GLY A 325 20.90 -0.84 15.97
CA GLY A 325 19.52 -1.33 16.05
C GLY A 325 19.15 -2.40 15.03
N SER A 326 20.01 -2.66 14.05
CA SER A 326 19.85 -3.72 13.05
C SER A 326 20.61 -5.00 13.37
N TYR A 327 21.18 -5.14 14.58
CA TYR A 327 22.04 -6.27 14.90
C TYR A 327 21.71 -6.92 16.25
N GLY A 328 22.00 -8.22 16.34
CA GLY A 328 21.90 -9.00 17.58
C GLY A 328 20.53 -8.91 18.25
N GLY A 329 20.52 -8.92 19.58
CA GLY A 329 19.30 -8.78 20.37
C GLY A 329 18.66 -7.38 20.32
N ALA A 330 19.38 -6.35 19.85
CA ALA A 330 18.81 -5.01 19.73
C ALA A 330 17.71 -4.97 18.66
N LEU A 331 17.89 -5.68 17.55
CA LEU A 331 16.91 -5.80 16.48
C LEU A 331 15.56 -6.32 16.99
N THR A 332 15.58 -7.40 17.78
CA THR A 332 14.35 -8.05 18.25
C THR A 332 13.62 -7.25 19.31
N ARG A 333 14.34 -6.40 20.06
CA ARG A 333 13.78 -5.50 21.08
C ARG A 333 13.21 -4.19 20.50
N THR A 334 13.60 -3.82 19.28
CA THR A 334 13.25 -2.53 18.66
C THR A 334 12.22 -2.63 17.54
N SER A 335 11.81 -3.85 17.22
CA SER A 335 10.92 -4.17 16.09
C SER A 335 9.78 -5.06 16.52
N LEU A 336 8.67 -4.99 15.76
CA LEU A 336 7.46 -5.76 15.99
C LEU A 336 7.25 -6.81 14.90
N SER A 337 6.61 -7.92 15.26
CA SER A 337 5.94 -8.80 14.30
C SER A 337 4.44 -8.71 14.56
N PHE A 338 3.68 -8.24 13.59
CA PHE A 338 2.22 -8.18 13.68
C PHE A 338 1.62 -9.54 13.35
N VAL A 339 0.66 -9.98 14.15
CA VAL A 339 -0.07 -11.26 13.98
C VAL A 339 -1.57 -11.05 14.24
N SER A 340 -2.40 -12.04 13.94
CA SER A 340 -3.81 -12.03 14.36
C SER A 340 -3.97 -12.19 15.87
N GLN A 341 -5.16 -11.85 16.39
CA GLN A 341 -5.50 -12.09 17.79
C GLN A 341 -5.50 -13.58 18.12
N SER A 342 -6.03 -14.43 17.23
CA SER A 342 -6.09 -15.87 17.44
C SER A 342 -4.71 -16.52 17.47
N ALA A 343 -3.78 -16.09 16.60
CA ALA A 343 -2.42 -16.58 16.60
C ALA A 343 -1.66 -16.18 17.86
N LEU A 344 -1.80 -14.92 18.30
CA LEU A 344 -1.17 -14.45 19.53
C LEU A 344 -1.67 -15.25 20.75
N ALA A 345 -2.99 -15.42 20.87
CA ALA A 345 -3.61 -16.21 21.92
C ALA A 345 -3.25 -17.70 21.84
N GLY A 346 -3.09 -18.23 20.62
CA GLY A 346 -2.64 -19.60 20.34
C GLY A 346 -1.16 -19.86 20.60
N GLY A 347 -0.39 -18.84 21.00
CA GLY A 347 1.00 -19.02 21.43
C GLY A 347 2.00 -19.21 20.28
N VAL A 348 1.71 -18.69 19.08
CA VAL A 348 2.61 -18.85 17.90
C VAL A 348 4.04 -18.35 18.16
N GLY A 349 4.21 -17.36 19.03
CA GLY A 349 5.53 -16.87 19.42
C GLY A 349 6.41 -17.96 20.03
N ALA A 350 5.87 -18.74 20.95
CA ALA A 350 6.58 -19.87 21.55
C ALA A 350 6.69 -21.05 20.58
N ALA A 351 5.60 -21.37 19.87
CA ALA A 351 5.57 -22.51 18.94
C ALA A 351 6.58 -22.37 17.79
N TYR A 352 6.79 -21.15 17.28
CA TYR A 352 7.72 -20.90 16.18
C TYR A 352 9.09 -20.38 16.65
N GLY A 353 9.29 -20.16 17.95
CA GLY A 353 10.53 -19.63 18.50
C GLY A 353 10.83 -18.18 18.09
N LEU A 354 9.79 -17.34 17.95
CA LEU A 354 9.92 -15.94 17.53
C LEU A 354 10.54 -15.10 18.65
N ARG A 355 11.47 -14.22 18.28
CA ARG A 355 12.23 -13.38 19.22
C ARG A 355 11.75 -11.93 19.25
N LYS A 356 11.17 -11.44 18.16
CA LYS A 356 10.53 -10.11 18.16
C LYS A 356 9.30 -10.07 19.06
N THR A 357 9.01 -8.88 19.56
CA THR A 357 7.75 -8.62 20.26
C THR A 357 6.59 -8.78 19.26
N LEU A 358 5.60 -9.61 19.63
CA LEU A 358 4.40 -9.79 18.83
C LEU A 358 3.33 -8.76 19.23
N ALA A 359 2.67 -8.17 18.24
CA ALA A 359 1.55 -7.26 18.45
C ALA A 359 0.35 -7.75 17.62
N ALA A 360 -0.80 -7.96 18.27
CA ALA A 360 -2.00 -8.40 17.57
C ALA A 360 -2.68 -7.23 16.85
N VAL A 361 -3.12 -7.45 15.61
CA VAL A 361 -3.98 -6.49 14.91
C VAL A 361 -5.36 -6.44 15.54
N LYS A 362 -5.98 -5.25 15.56
CA LYS A 362 -7.34 -5.04 16.09
C LYS A 362 -8.02 -3.81 15.51
N GLY A 363 -9.34 -3.81 15.48
CA GLY A 363 -10.16 -2.72 14.95
C GLY A 363 -10.16 -2.66 13.41
N CYS A 364 -9.83 -3.77 12.74
CA CYS A 364 -9.79 -3.84 11.28
C CYS A 364 -11.19 -3.73 10.66
N ARG A 365 -12.21 -4.26 11.36
CA ARG A 365 -13.60 -4.34 10.83
C ARG A 365 -14.42 -3.09 11.10
N THR A 366 -14.04 -2.34 12.13
CA THR A 366 -14.70 -1.08 12.51
C THR A 366 -14.26 0.09 11.64
N ALA A 367 -13.05 0.04 11.06
CA ALA A 367 -12.56 1.11 10.20
C ALA A 367 -13.43 1.29 8.96
N LYS A 368 -13.78 2.54 8.66
CA LYS A 368 -14.53 2.99 7.47
C LYS A 368 -13.82 4.17 6.80
N LYS A 369 -14.30 4.57 5.62
CA LYS A 369 -13.77 5.73 4.90
C LYS A 369 -13.76 7.00 5.76
N ALA A 370 -14.76 7.17 6.62
CA ALA A 370 -14.88 8.30 7.56
C ALA A 370 -13.70 8.39 8.54
N ASP A 371 -13.06 7.27 8.87
CA ASP A 371 -11.93 7.22 9.82
C ASP A 371 -10.59 7.58 9.16
N MET A 372 -10.55 7.73 7.84
CA MET A 372 -9.33 8.08 7.10
C MET A 372 -8.97 9.54 7.35
N VAL A 373 -7.95 9.75 8.17
CA VAL A 373 -7.49 11.06 8.64
C VAL A 373 -7.19 11.94 7.43
N HIS A 374 -7.89 13.08 7.36
CA HIS A 374 -7.84 14.06 6.26
C HIS A 374 -8.20 13.54 4.85
N ASN A 375 -8.63 12.29 4.72
CA ASN A 375 -8.85 11.60 3.45
C ASN A 375 -10.17 10.79 3.43
N HIS A 376 -11.24 11.38 3.95
CA HIS A 376 -12.54 10.74 4.09
C HIS A 376 -13.57 11.21 3.06
N TYR A 377 -13.15 11.91 1.99
CA TYR A 377 -14.08 12.38 0.97
C TYR A 377 -14.70 11.19 0.22
N LEU A 378 -16.01 11.22 0.05
CA LEU A 378 -16.82 10.15 -0.51
C LEU A 378 -17.61 10.67 -1.72
N PRO A 379 -16.96 10.87 -2.88
CA PRO A 379 -17.63 11.36 -4.09
C PRO A 379 -18.60 10.34 -4.68
N VAL A 380 -19.64 10.81 -5.36
CA VAL A 380 -20.36 10.00 -6.34
C VAL A 380 -19.49 9.87 -7.58
N MET A 381 -19.05 8.65 -7.87
CA MET A 381 -18.13 8.35 -8.97
C MET A 381 -18.87 7.90 -10.22
N GLU A 382 -18.49 8.45 -11.37
CA GLU A 382 -18.94 8.01 -12.69
C GLU A 382 -17.72 7.80 -13.58
N ILE A 383 -17.69 6.68 -14.30
CA ILE A 383 -16.62 6.37 -15.26
C ILE A 383 -17.30 5.86 -16.52
N ASP A 384 -17.07 6.57 -17.62
CA ASP A 384 -17.68 6.23 -18.91
C ASP A 384 -17.01 5.00 -19.52
N ALA A 385 -17.80 3.99 -19.90
CA ALA A 385 -17.29 2.70 -20.35
C ALA A 385 -16.56 2.74 -21.71
N GLN A 386 -16.74 3.80 -22.50
CA GLN A 386 -16.16 3.92 -23.84
C GLN A 386 -15.00 4.91 -23.88
N THR A 387 -15.12 6.01 -23.16
CA THR A 387 -14.16 7.13 -23.17
C THR A 387 -13.27 7.14 -21.93
N TYR A 388 -13.59 6.34 -20.90
CA TYR A 388 -12.90 6.26 -19.61
C TYR A 388 -12.88 7.57 -18.81
N GLN A 389 -13.64 8.58 -19.25
CA GLN A 389 -13.75 9.85 -18.54
C GLN A 389 -14.27 9.63 -17.12
N VAL A 390 -13.51 10.13 -16.15
CA VAL A 390 -13.84 10.02 -14.73
C VAL A 390 -14.50 11.31 -14.26
N ARG A 391 -15.63 11.18 -13.57
CA ARG A 391 -16.30 12.27 -12.87
C ARG A 391 -16.47 11.95 -11.39
N ALA A 392 -16.33 12.98 -10.56
CA ALA A 392 -16.71 12.95 -9.15
C ALA A 392 -17.72 14.07 -8.90
N ASP A 393 -18.88 13.73 -8.36
CA ASP A 393 -20.01 14.66 -8.15
C ASP A 393 -20.36 15.45 -9.43
N GLY A 394 -20.35 14.75 -10.57
CA GLY A 394 -20.59 15.30 -11.91
C GLY A 394 -19.43 16.09 -12.53
N GLN A 395 -18.36 16.39 -11.78
CA GLN A 395 -17.22 17.16 -12.26
C GLN A 395 -16.18 16.26 -12.93
N LEU A 396 -15.81 16.59 -14.18
CA LEU A 396 -14.74 15.88 -14.91
C LEU A 396 -13.40 16.04 -14.18
N LEU A 397 -12.75 14.91 -13.90
CA LEU A 397 -11.44 14.87 -13.26
C LEU A 397 -10.37 14.59 -14.31
N THR A 398 -9.64 15.63 -14.70
CA THR A 398 -8.51 15.52 -15.62
C THR A 398 -7.40 16.50 -15.25
N CYS A 399 -6.15 16.11 -15.50
CA CYS A 399 -4.99 16.96 -15.31
C CYS A 399 -3.89 16.62 -16.32
N GLU A 400 -3.05 17.61 -16.63
CA GLU A 400 -1.94 17.44 -17.56
C GLU A 400 -0.81 16.60 -16.95
N PRO A 401 -0.09 15.78 -17.75
CA PRO A 401 1.09 15.08 -17.28
C PRO A 401 2.19 16.07 -16.88
N ALA A 402 2.90 15.79 -15.80
CA ALA A 402 4.10 16.54 -15.46
C ALA A 402 5.27 16.17 -16.41
N THR A 403 5.97 17.17 -16.93
CA THR A 403 7.17 16.99 -17.78
C THR A 403 8.46 16.85 -16.98
N SER A 404 8.44 17.31 -15.72
CA SER A 404 9.53 17.15 -14.76
C SER A 404 8.96 17.10 -13.35
N LEU A 405 9.70 16.50 -12.42
CA LEU A 405 9.32 16.40 -11.02
C LEU A 405 10.45 16.88 -10.11
N PRO A 406 10.13 17.49 -8.94
CA PRO A 406 11.10 17.60 -7.86
C PRO A 406 11.43 16.19 -7.37
N MET A 407 12.42 16.09 -6.48
CA MET A 407 12.79 14.81 -5.86
C MET A 407 13.21 13.72 -6.89
N GLY A 408 13.63 14.12 -8.10
CA GLY A 408 14.17 13.25 -9.15
C GLY A 408 15.66 13.47 -9.38
N GLN A 409 16.05 13.84 -10.60
CA GLN A 409 17.43 13.94 -11.12
C GLN A 409 18.44 14.64 -10.19
N ARG A 410 18.02 15.59 -9.35
CA ARG A 410 18.91 16.32 -8.44
C ARG A 410 19.54 15.43 -7.36
N TYR A 411 18.88 14.35 -6.95
CA TYR A 411 19.22 13.61 -5.73
C TYR A 411 19.78 12.22 -5.98
N PHE A 412 19.58 11.67 -7.17
CA PHE A 412 19.93 10.29 -7.49
C PHE A 412 21.09 10.25 -8.47
N LEU A 413 22.00 9.30 -8.24
CA LEU A 413 23.13 9.06 -9.15
C LEU A 413 22.65 8.38 -10.43
N PHE A 414 21.56 7.60 -10.34
CA PHE A 414 20.89 6.87 -11.41
C PHE A 414 19.39 6.99 -11.25
#